data_AF-A0A8S9ZEN3-F1
#
_entry.id   AF-A0A8S9ZEN3-F1
#
_cell.length_a   1.000
_cell.length_b   1.000
_cell.length_c   1.000
_cell.angle_alpha   90.00
_cell.angle_beta   90.00
_cell.angle_gamma   90.00
#
_symmetry.space_group_name_H-M   'P 1'
#
loop_
_entity.id
_entity.type
_entity.pdbx_description
1 polymer ?
#
loop_
_entity_poly.entity_id
_entity_poly.type
_entity_poly.pdbx_seq_one_letter_code
_entity_poly.pdbx_strand_id
1 'polypeptide(L)'
;MESSDPKLARFVQELQQEGERQKFQEQVMTICSKCFDVCAPDRPPNKMDAKLETCVVNCVYRMADATEYLAKCLEQKIRSHSSGNGGGFS
;
A
#
# COMPACT_ATOMS: atom_id res chain seq x y z
N MET A 1 9.72 -17.43 -33.79
CA MET A 1 8.49 -17.25 -32.99
C MET A 1 8.63 -18.16 -31.79
N GLU A 2 9.06 -17.60 -30.66
CA GLU A 2 9.13 -18.34 -29.40
C GLU A 2 7.69 -18.55 -28.94
N SER A 3 7.16 -19.74 -29.18
CA SER A 3 5.88 -20.16 -28.63
C SER A 3 6.06 -20.29 -27.13
N SER A 4 5.78 -19.22 -26.37
CA SER A 4 5.76 -19.25 -24.92
C SER A 4 4.99 -20.47 -24.46
N ASP A 5 5.67 -21.36 -23.74
CA ASP A 5 5.07 -22.60 -23.24
C ASP A 5 3.81 -22.23 -22.43
N PRO A 6 2.63 -22.73 -22.79
CA PRO A 6 1.37 -22.35 -22.14
C PRO A 6 1.39 -22.65 -20.63
N LYS A 7 2.23 -23.59 -20.16
CA LYS A 7 2.45 -23.86 -18.74
C LYS A 7 3.24 -22.74 -18.06
N LEU A 8 4.28 -22.22 -18.72
CA LEU A 8 5.08 -21.12 -18.20
C LEU A 8 4.25 -19.83 -18.10
N ALA A 9 3.42 -19.54 -19.10
CA ALA A 9 2.52 -18.38 -19.07
C ALA A 9 1.54 -18.44 -17.88
N ARG A 10 0.97 -19.63 -17.60
CA ARG A 10 0.09 -19.83 -16.45
C ARG A 10 0.82 -19.70 -15.12
N PHE A 11 2.01 -20.27 -15.02
CA PHE A 11 2.84 -20.14 -13.83
C PHE A 11 3.19 -18.67 -13.52
N VAL A 12 3.56 -17.88 -14.54
CA VAL A 12 3.82 -16.44 -14.37
C VAL A 12 2.56 -15.70 -13.91
N GLN A 13 1.39 -16.03 -14.45
CA GLN A 13 0.12 -15.44 -14.02
C GLN A 13 -0.22 -15.78 -12.56
N GLU A 14 -0.02 -17.03 -12.16
CA GLU A 14 -0.23 -17.48 -10.77
C GLU A 14 0.73 -16.78 -9.80
N LEU A 15 2.01 -16.66 -10.17
CA LEU A 15 3.00 -15.90 -9.39
C LEU A 15 2.63 -14.43 -9.23
N GLN A 16 2.11 -13.79 -10.29
CA GLN A 16 1.65 -12.40 -10.20
C GLN A 16 0.48 -12.26 -9.21
N GLN A 17 -0.48 -13.19 -9.24
CA GLN A 17 -1.60 -13.18 -8.30
C GLN A 17 -1.15 -13.38 -6.85
N GLU A 18 -0.24 -14.32 -6.60
CA GLU A 18 0.32 -14.53 -5.26
C GLU A 18 1.13 -13.31 -4.80
N GLY A 19 1.92 -12.70 -5.69
CA GLY A 19 2.71 -11.51 -5.40
C GLY A 19 1.85 -10.31 -5.00
N GLU A 20 0.73 -10.09 -5.69
CA GLU A 20 -0.22 -9.02 -5.29
C GLU A 20 -0.86 -9.30 -3.93
N ARG A 21 -1.20 -10.58 -3.64
CA ARG A 21 -1.70 -10.98 -2.31
C ARG A 21 -0.69 -10.72 -1.20
N GLN A 22 0.60 -11.04 -1.44
CA GLN A 22 1.66 -10.80 -0.47
C GLN A 22 1.84 -9.32 -0.15
N LYS A 23 1.87 -8.47 -1.18
CA LYS A 23 1.96 -7.00 -1.00
C LYS A 23 0.76 -6.47 -0.22
N PHE A 24 -0.45 -6.94 -0.52
CA PHE A 24 -1.64 -6.55 0.23
C PHE A 24 -1.53 -6.96 1.70
N GLN A 25 -1.10 -8.19 1.96
CA GLN A 25 -0.90 -8.67 3.34
C GLN A 25 0.14 -7.83 4.08
N GLU A 26 1.26 -7.47 3.44
CA GLU A 26 2.28 -6.60 4.02
C GLU A 26 1.72 -5.21 4.34
N GLN A 27 0.93 -4.62 3.45
CA GLN A 27 0.26 -3.34 3.68
C GLN A 27 -0.70 -3.40 4.86
N VAL A 28 -1.53 -4.46 4.95
CA VAL A 28 -2.44 -4.67 6.07
C VAL A 28 -1.66 -4.77 7.38
N MET A 29 -0.60 -5.60 7.44
CA MET A 29 0.24 -5.74 8.63
C MET A 29 0.88 -4.40 9.03
N THR A 30 1.33 -3.62 8.05
CA THR A 30 1.91 -2.29 8.28
C THR A 30 0.90 -1.32 8.88
N ILE A 31 -0.31 -1.26 8.31
CA ILE A 31 -1.39 -0.40 8.81
C ILE A 31 -1.80 -0.84 10.22
N CYS A 32 -1.97 -2.15 10.44
CA CYS A 32 -2.32 -2.70 11.75
C CYS A 32 -1.28 -2.31 12.81
N SER A 33 0.02 -2.48 12.54
CA SER A 33 1.09 -2.10 13.47
C SER A 33 1.02 -0.61 13.79
N LYS A 34 0.99 0.24 12.76
CA LYS A 34 0.99 1.70 12.95
C LYS A 34 -0.25 2.18 13.71
N CYS A 35 -1.42 1.65 13.40
CA CYS A 35 -2.63 2.04 14.11
C CYS A 35 -2.65 1.55 15.56
N PHE A 36 -2.00 0.42 15.85
CA PHE A 36 -1.77 0.02 17.22
C PHE A 36 -0.82 0.98 17.94
N ASP A 37 0.29 1.38 17.31
CA ASP A 37 1.24 2.34 17.90
C ASP A 37 0.57 3.70 18.19
N VAL A 38 -0.31 4.16 17.30
CA VAL A 38 -1.06 5.41 17.47
C VAL A 38 -2.12 5.30 18.57
N CYS A 39 -2.88 4.21 18.61
CA CYS A 39 -4.03 4.09 19.50
C CYS A 39 -3.72 3.46 20.85
N ALA A 40 -2.59 2.77 21.01
CA ALA A 40 -2.18 2.08 22.23
C ALA A 40 -0.67 2.29 22.54
N PRO A 41 -0.21 3.53 22.76
CA PRO A 41 1.22 3.85 22.90
C PRO A 41 1.89 3.33 24.18
N ASP A 42 1.16 3.24 25.30
CA ASP A 42 1.74 2.96 26.62
C ASP A 42 1.71 1.48 27.03
N ARG A 43 0.67 0.73 26.65
CA ARG A 43 0.55 -0.69 26.99
C ARG A 43 -0.42 -1.41 26.07
N PRO A 44 -0.06 -2.57 25.49
CA PRO A 44 -1.04 -3.41 24.80
C PRO A 44 -2.09 -3.86 25.83
N PRO A 45 -3.36 -3.45 25.69
CA PRO A 45 -4.35 -3.82 26.68
C PRO A 45 -4.66 -5.31 26.54
N ASN A 46 -4.93 -5.99 27.67
CA ASN A 46 -5.27 -7.42 27.67
C ASN A 46 -6.52 -7.75 26.83
N LYS A 47 -7.33 -6.73 26.51
CA LYS A 47 -8.51 -6.78 25.64
C LYS A 47 -8.65 -5.45 24.91
N MET A 48 -9.19 -5.47 23.69
CA MET A 48 -9.56 -4.23 23.01
C MET A 48 -10.75 -3.60 23.74
N ASP A 49 -10.50 -2.49 24.44
CA ASP A 49 -11.56 -1.68 25.04
C ASP A 49 -12.32 -0.91 23.94
N ALA A 50 -13.57 -0.53 24.18
CA ALA A 50 -14.42 0.15 23.18
C ALA A 50 -13.76 1.44 22.63
N LYS A 51 -12.99 2.15 23.46
CA LYS A 51 -12.22 3.34 23.03
C LYS A 51 -11.10 2.96 22.07
N LEU A 52 -10.41 1.86 22.33
CA LEU A 52 -9.33 1.38 21.46
C LEU A 52 -9.90 0.92 20.11
N GLU A 53 -11.00 0.16 20.12
CA GLU A 53 -11.66 -0.29 18.90
C GLU A 53 -12.06 0.90 18.02
N THR A 54 -12.71 1.89 18.63
CA THR A 54 -13.10 3.13 17.92
C THR A 54 -11.89 3.88 17.37
N CYS A 55 -10.80 3.98 18.12
CA CYS A 55 -9.57 4.61 17.65
C CYS A 55 -8.97 3.86 16.46
N VAL A 56 -8.84 2.54 16.55
CA VAL A 56 -8.23 1.71 15.51
C VAL A 56 -9.04 1.79 14.21
N VAL A 57 -10.37 1.70 14.28
CA VAL A 57 -11.24 1.85 13.11
C VAL A 57 -11.03 3.21 12.45
N ASN A 58 -11.04 4.29 13.22
CA ASN A 58 -10.79 5.63 12.68
C ASN A 58 -9.37 5.77 12.11
N CYS A 59 -8.36 5.22 12.78
CA CYS A 59 -6.99 5.26 12.32
C CYS A 59 -6.84 4.57 10.95
N VAL A 60 -7.40 3.37 10.79
CA VAL A 60 -7.32 2.61 9.54
C VAL A 60 -7.96 3.39 8.39
N TYR A 61 -9.16 3.95 8.59
CA TYR A 61 -9.81 4.78 7.57
C TYR A 61 -8.95 6.00 7.20
N ARG A 62 -8.42 6.72 8.19
CA ARG A 62 -7.58 7.90 7.94
C ARG A 62 -6.28 7.54 7.23
N MET A 63 -5.69 6.39 7.54
CA MET A 63 -4.45 5.93 6.92
C MET A 63 -4.68 5.52 5.46
N ALA A 64 -5.80 4.85 5.16
CA ALA A 64 -6.21 4.52 3.81
C ALA A 64 -6.44 5.79 2.98
N ASP A 65 -7.22 6.73 3.50
CA ASP A 65 -7.49 8.03 2.85
C ASP A 65 -6.20 8.80 2.57
N ALA A 66 -5.30 8.86 3.55
CA ALA A 66 -4.01 9.54 3.41
C ALA A 66 -3.11 8.88 2.37
N THR A 67 -3.06 7.55 2.35
CA THR A 67 -2.24 6.79 1.38
C THR A 67 -2.74 7.03 -0.05
N GLU A 68 -4.06 7.02 -0.26
CA GLU A 68 -4.65 7.31 -1.57
C GLU A 68 -4.39 8.75 -2.00
N TYR A 69 -4.57 9.71 -1.09
CA TYR A 69 -4.28 11.11 -1.37
C TYR A 69 -2.82 11.34 -1.77
N LEU A 70 -1.88 10.77 -1.00
CA LEU A 70 -0.45 10.88 -1.27
C LEU A 70 -0.08 10.23 -2.61
N ALA A 71 -0.64 9.06 -2.93
CA ALA A 71 -0.43 8.41 -4.23
C ALA A 71 -0.86 9.32 -5.38
N LYS A 72 -2.07 9.89 -5.31
CA LYS A 72 -2.59 10.84 -6.32
C LYS A 72 -1.70 12.09 -6.45
N CYS A 73 -1.26 12.66 -5.33
CA CYS A 73 -0.34 13.81 -5.36
C CYS A 73 1.01 13.47 -5.99
N LEU A 74 1.57 12.29 -5.70
CA LEU A 74 2.81 11.83 -6.31
C LEU A 74 2.65 11.65 -7.83
N GLU A 75 1.59 10.98 -8.28
CA GLU A 75 1.29 10.80 -9.70
C GLU A 75 1.15 12.14 -10.43
N GLN A 76 0.44 13.11 -9.85
CA GLN A 76 0.32 14.45 -10.41
C GLN A 76 1.68 15.14 -10.52
N LYS A 77 2.52 15.06 -9.47
CA LYS A 77 3.85 15.69 -9.48
C LYS A 77 4.77 15.04 -10.53
N ILE A 78 4.73 13.72 -10.70
CA ILE A 78 5.48 13.00 -11.74
C ILE A 78 5.04 13.44 -13.14
N ARG A 79 3.72 13.52 -13.38
CA ARG A 79 3.17 14.00 -14.66
C ARG A 79 3.61 15.43 -14.96
N SER A 80 3.54 16.34 -14.00
CA SER A 80 3.96 17.74 -14.17
C SER A 80 5.47 17.88 -14.45
N HIS A 81 6.32 17.05 -13.83
CA HIS A 81 7.77 17.04 -14.13
C HIS A 81 8.09 16.48 -15.52
N SER A 82 7.27 15.56 -16.05
CA SER A 82 7.46 15.00 -17.40
C SER A 82 7.16 15.98 -18.54
N SER A 83 6.43 17.08 -18.28
CA SER A 83 6.18 18.13 -19.27
C SER A 83 7.25 19.25 -19.30
N GLY A 84 8.29 19.18 -18.45
CA GLY A 84 9.31 20.23 -18.33
C GLY A 84 10.69 19.92 -18.91
N ASN A 85 10.96 18.69 -19.39
CA ASN A 85 12.31 18.28 -19.80
C ASN A 85 12.43 18.02 -21.30
N GLY A 86 12.21 19.08 -22.09
CA GLY A 86 12.53 19.19 -23.51
C GLY A 86 13.73 20.12 -23.80
N GLY A 87 14.63 20.33 -22.84
CA GLY A 87 15.81 21.17 -23.00
C GLY A 87 17.09 20.34 -22.92
N GLY A 88 17.77 20.20 -24.07
CA GLY A 88 18.98 19.41 -24.22
C GLY A 88 20.14 19.85 -23.32
N PHE A 89 20.95 18.88 -22.93
CA PHE A 89 22.31 19.12 -22.45
C PHE A 89 23.21 18.99 -23.68
N SER A 90 23.73 20.14 -24.12
CA SER A 90 24.82 20.28 -25.09
C SER A 90 26.17 19.94 -24.45
#